data_AF-A0A924G9K8-F1
#
_entry.id   AF-A0A924G9K8-F1
#
_cell.length_a   1.000
_cell.length_b   1.000
_cell.length_c   1.000
_cell.angle_alpha   90.00
_cell.angle_beta   90.00
_cell.angle_gamma   90.00
#
_symmetry.space_group_name_H-M   'P 1'
#
loop_
_entity.id
_entity.type
_entity.pdbx_description
1 polymer ?
#
loop_
_entity_poly.entity_id
_entity_poly.type
_entity_poly.pdbx_seq_one_letter_code
_entity_poly.pdbx_strand_id
1 'polypeptide(L)'
;MDKGLQRFTKSEQCKQRINSVLSLKKVTHEDLKSKMRLTDLPAFGKFLTHNLNTLKGTELNEFTDKFYDILEPDSKNQIWERNHMLILEAISSYIGETGYMPSVNNIVAATKFSRTTIHKHLKEFSSSPLYTVQQAKLRLIKDRVIAKVVKMAIVGEGNVKAARLFFELMGDLGNQQPSNNIKTQNNYIQINGKVLSQETVQQLNAEQILQIENILKTTT
;
A
#
# COMPACT_ATOMS: atom_id res chain seq x y z
N MET A 1 34.13 57.41 -12.38
CA MET A 1 33.60 56.51 -13.42
C MET A 1 32.36 55.84 -12.85
N ASP A 2 31.21 56.36 -13.24
CA ASP A 2 29.90 56.02 -12.73
C ASP A 2 29.54 54.59 -13.21
N LYS A 3 29.33 53.66 -12.28
CA LYS A 3 28.90 52.30 -12.62
C LYS A 3 27.47 52.41 -13.14
N GLY A 4 27.32 52.44 -14.46
CA GLY A 4 26.05 52.52 -15.16
C GLY A 4 25.02 51.58 -14.57
N LEU A 5 24.01 52.15 -13.91
CA LEU A 5 22.82 51.46 -13.44
C LEU A 5 22.03 50.97 -14.67
N GLN A 6 22.37 49.78 -15.19
CA GLN A 6 21.55 49.11 -16.19
C GLN A 6 20.19 48.77 -15.55
N ARG A 7 19.18 49.60 -15.80
CA ARG A 7 17.78 49.30 -15.49
C ARG A 7 17.35 48.14 -16.39
N PHE A 8 17.35 46.92 -15.85
CA PHE A 8 16.81 45.75 -16.54
C PHE A 8 15.38 46.03 -17.03
N THR A 9 15.07 45.64 -18.27
CA THR A 9 13.70 45.71 -18.78
C THR A 9 12.78 44.84 -17.91
N LYS A 10 11.47 45.14 -17.87
CA LYS A 10 10.50 44.37 -17.07
C LYS A 10 10.54 42.86 -17.38
N SER A 11 10.84 42.51 -18.64
CA SER A 11 11.02 41.13 -19.11
C SER A 11 12.24 40.46 -18.48
N GLU A 12 13.40 41.13 -18.46
CA GLU A 12 14.62 40.58 -17.86
C GLU A 12 14.50 40.41 -16.34
N GLN A 13 13.81 41.33 -15.66
CA GLN A 13 13.53 41.17 -14.24
C GLN A 13 12.61 39.98 -13.94
N CYS A 14 11.64 39.69 -14.82
CA CYS A 14 10.77 38.51 -14.71
C CYS A 14 11.58 37.21 -14.85
N LYS A 15 12.43 37.12 -15.88
CA LYS A 15 13.33 35.98 -16.09
C LYS A 15 14.24 35.74 -14.89
N GLN A 16 14.83 36.79 -14.32
CA GLN A 16 15.68 36.67 -13.13
C GLN A 16 14.93 36.10 -11.93
N ARG A 17 13.69 36.54 -11.68
CA ARG A 17 12.86 36.01 -10.58
C ARG A 17 12.50 34.54 -10.80
N ILE A 18 12.09 34.18 -12.00
CA ILE A 18 11.84 32.78 -12.37
C ILE A 18 13.11 31.94 -12.13
N ASN A 19 14.25 32.37 -12.68
CA ASN A 19 15.52 31.66 -12.52
C ASN A 19 15.94 31.53 -11.06
N SER A 20 15.65 32.51 -10.22
CA SER A 20 15.92 32.44 -8.78
C SER A 20 15.15 31.29 -8.11
N VAL A 21 13.88 31.08 -8.47
CA VAL A 21 13.07 29.95 -7.99
C VAL A 21 13.57 28.63 -8.60
N LEU A 22 13.91 28.63 -9.88
CA LEU A 22 14.46 27.46 -10.57
C LEU A 22 15.84 27.03 -10.05
N SER A 23 16.57 27.89 -9.34
CA SER A 23 17.86 27.51 -8.73
C SER A 23 17.71 26.72 -7.43
N LEU A 24 16.54 26.75 -6.81
CA LEU A 24 16.30 26.08 -5.53
C LEU A 24 16.29 24.56 -5.69
N LYS A 25 16.73 23.84 -4.65
CA LYS A 25 16.66 22.36 -4.63
C LYS A 25 15.22 21.86 -4.49
N LYS A 26 14.41 22.56 -3.70
CA LYS A 26 12.96 22.37 -3.54
C LYS A 26 12.28 23.72 -3.55
N VAL A 27 11.09 23.77 -4.11
CA VAL A 27 10.28 24.99 -4.23
C VAL A 27 9.03 24.84 -3.39
N THR A 28 8.82 25.77 -2.48
CA THR A 28 7.65 25.84 -1.60
C THR A 28 6.73 27.00 -2.00
N HIS A 29 5.52 27.02 -1.46
CA HIS A 29 4.60 28.15 -1.67
C HIS A 29 5.18 29.48 -1.14
N GLU A 30 6.01 29.43 -0.10
CA GLU A 30 6.64 30.62 0.48
C GLU A 30 7.74 31.19 -0.42
N ASP A 31 8.47 30.31 -1.14
CA ASP A 31 9.44 30.74 -2.15
C ASP A 31 8.74 31.50 -3.28
N LEU A 32 7.56 31.05 -3.72
CA LEU A 32 6.79 31.74 -4.74
C LEU A 32 6.32 33.12 -4.25
N LYS A 33 5.81 33.21 -3.02
CA LYS A 33 5.36 34.48 -2.42
C LYS A 33 6.50 35.49 -2.25
N SER A 34 7.67 35.03 -1.81
CA SER A 34 8.81 35.89 -1.49
C SER A 34 9.65 36.27 -2.72
N LYS A 35 9.72 35.40 -3.75
CA LYS A 35 10.62 35.59 -4.90
C LYS A 35 9.91 35.97 -6.20
N MET A 36 8.58 35.80 -6.31
CA MET A 36 7.83 36.08 -7.53
C MET A 36 6.83 37.22 -7.37
N ARG A 37 6.55 37.91 -8.48
CA ARG A 37 5.39 38.81 -8.59
C ARG A 37 4.21 38.07 -9.18
N LEU A 38 3.00 38.52 -8.87
CA LEU A 38 1.76 37.99 -9.45
C LEU A 38 1.79 37.98 -10.99
N THR A 39 2.43 38.98 -11.60
CA THR A 39 2.61 39.08 -13.06
C THR A 39 3.49 37.98 -13.66
N ASP A 40 4.32 37.32 -12.85
CA ASP A 40 5.26 36.28 -13.32
C ASP A 40 4.61 34.89 -13.29
N LEU A 41 3.55 34.71 -12.49
CA LEU A 41 2.87 33.42 -12.28
C LEU A 41 2.36 32.78 -13.58
N PRO A 42 1.79 33.52 -14.56
CA PRO A 42 1.37 32.91 -15.83
C PRO A 42 2.54 32.33 -16.64
N ALA A 43 3.68 33.02 -16.65
CA ALA A 43 4.87 32.54 -17.36
C ALA A 43 5.48 31.31 -16.66
N PHE A 44 5.51 31.33 -15.33
CA PHE A 44 5.96 30.19 -14.53
C PHE A 44 5.03 28.98 -14.66
N GLY A 45 3.71 29.20 -14.66
CA GLY A 45 2.72 28.15 -14.91
C GLY A 45 2.92 27.48 -16.27
N LYS A 46 3.13 28.27 -17.34
CA LYS A 46 3.46 27.72 -18.67
C LYS A 46 4.75 26.89 -18.65
N PHE A 47 5.77 27.34 -17.91
CA PHE A 47 7.01 26.58 -17.74
C PHE A 47 6.75 25.23 -17.03
N LEU A 48 5.98 25.21 -15.95
CA LEU A 48 5.63 23.99 -15.24
C LEU A 48 4.86 23.03 -16.14
N THR A 49 3.79 23.50 -16.78
CA THR A 49 2.96 22.70 -17.69
C THR A 49 3.79 22.11 -18.83
N HIS A 50 4.68 22.91 -19.44
CA HIS A 50 5.54 22.42 -20.50
C HIS A 50 6.42 21.26 -20.03
N ASN A 51 7.17 21.45 -18.94
CA ASN A 51 8.08 20.43 -18.42
C ASN A 51 7.35 19.16 -17.93
N LEU A 52 6.19 19.30 -17.30
CA LEU A 52 5.38 18.15 -16.89
C LEU A 52 4.90 17.30 -18.07
N ASN A 53 4.72 17.92 -19.25
CA ASN A 53 4.27 17.23 -20.46
C ASN A 53 5.43 16.71 -21.32
N THR A 54 6.65 17.26 -21.19
CA THR A 54 7.79 16.90 -22.05
C THR A 54 8.79 15.98 -21.37
N LEU A 55 9.07 16.17 -20.08
CA LEU A 55 10.05 15.38 -19.34
C LEU A 55 9.56 13.94 -19.16
N LYS A 56 10.50 13.00 -19.09
CA LYS A 56 10.22 11.56 -18.91
C LYS A 56 11.21 10.94 -17.93
N GLY A 57 10.85 9.77 -17.40
CA GLY A 57 11.73 8.97 -16.55
C GLY A 57 12.30 9.76 -15.36
N THR A 58 13.61 9.63 -15.13
CA THR A 58 14.32 10.25 -14.00
C THR A 58 14.18 11.77 -13.98
N GLU A 59 14.27 12.44 -15.13
CA GLU A 59 14.19 13.91 -15.22
C GLU A 59 12.82 14.42 -14.75
N LEU A 60 11.74 13.72 -15.15
CA LEU A 60 10.39 14.06 -14.70
C LEU A 60 10.23 13.85 -13.19
N ASN A 61 10.86 12.83 -12.62
CA ASN A 61 10.81 12.55 -11.19
C ASN A 61 11.55 13.63 -10.40
N GLU A 62 12.76 13.98 -10.80
CA GLU A 62 13.53 15.07 -10.17
C GLU A 62 12.78 16.40 -10.26
N PHE A 63 12.18 16.68 -11.42
CA PHE A 63 11.35 17.86 -11.62
C PHE A 63 10.12 17.86 -10.69
N THR A 64 9.36 16.77 -10.66
CA THR A 64 8.16 16.66 -9.81
C THR A 64 8.50 16.70 -8.33
N ASP A 65 9.59 16.08 -7.89
CA ASP A 65 10.06 16.12 -6.50
C ASP A 65 10.46 17.53 -6.05
N LYS A 66 11.05 18.31 -6.97
CA LYS A 66 11.44 19.70 -6.72
C LYS A 66 10.25 20.64 -6.53
N PHE A 67 9.22 20.49 -7.35
CA PHE A 67 8.02 21.34 -7.31
C PHE A 67 6.86 20.71 -6.54
N TYR A 68 7.04 19.55 -5.93
CA TYR A 68 5.96 18.77 -5.33
C TYR A 68 5.09 19.60 -4.40
N ASP A 69 5.70 20.42 -3.54
CA ASP A 69 4.97 21.13 -2.49
C ASP A 69 3.99 22.16 -3.06
N ILE A 70 4.32 22.77 -4.20
CA ILE A 70 3.49 23.78 -4.88
C ILE A 70 2.45 23.20 -5.83
N LEU A 71 2.44 21.88 -6.06
CA LEU A 71 1.45 21.25 -6.91
C LEU A 71 0.08 21.17 -6.21
N GLU A 72 -0.97 21.37 -6.99
CA GLU A 72 -2.35 21.12 -6.59
C GLU A 72 -2.54 19.66 -6.16
N PRO A 73 -3.43 19.38 -5.18
CA PRO A 73 -3.70 18.03 -4.72
C PRO A 73 -4.02 17.03 -5.84
N ASP A 74 -4.78 17.46 -6.87
CA ASP A 74 -5.12 16.61 -8.01
C ASP A 74 -3.90 16.21 -8.83
N SER A 75 -2.95 17.14 -9.04
CA SER A 75 -1.69 16.82 -9.72
C SER A 75 -0.84 15.84 -8.89
N LYS A 76 -0.80 16.02 -7.57
CA LYS A 76 -0.12 15.07 -6.66
C LYS A 76 -0.74 13.68 -6.74
N ASN A 77 -2.08 13.61 -6.79
CA ASN A 77 -2.82 12.36 -6.93
C ASN A 77 -2.51 11.66 -8.26
N GLN A 78 -2.53 12.39 -9.38
CA GLN A 78 -2.19 11.86 -10.70
C GLN A 78 -0.75 11.33 -10.76
N ILE A 79 0.21 12.05 -10.18
CA ILE A 79 1.60 11.59 -10.07
C ILE A 79 1.68 10.30 -9.25
N TRP A 80 0.98 10.25 -8.11
CA TRP A 80 0.95 9.06 -7.27
C TRP A 80 0.34 7.86 -8.01
N GLU A 81 -0.78 8.02 -8.69
CA GLU A 81 -1.45 6.95 -9.44
C GLU A 81 -0.57 6.44 -10.59
N ARG A 82 0.05 7.35 -11.35
CA ARG A 82 0.99 7.00 -12.41
C ARG A 82 2.16 6.19 -11.85
N ASN A 83 2.77 6.66 -10.76
CA ASN A 83 3.89 5.96 -10.14
C ASN A 83 3.47 4.59 -9.62
N HIS A 84 2.28 4.49 -9.03
CA HIS A 84 1.72 3.22 -8.56
C HIS A 84 1.54 2.21 -9.70
N MET A 85 0.94 2.63 -10.81
CA MET A 85 0.72 1.77 -11.97
C MET A 85 2.04 1.28 -12.57
N LEU A 86 3.02 2.16 -12.77
CA LEU A 86 4.32 1.80 -13.34
C LEU A 86 5.12 0.85 -12.43
N ILE A 87 5.05 1.05 -11.10
CA ILE A 87 5.68 0.13 -10.15
C ILE A 87 4.98 -1.24 -10.19
N LEU A 88 3.65 -1.28 -10.22
CA LEU A 88 2.88 -2.53 -10.27
C LEU A 88 3.12 -3.29 -11.58
N GLU A 89 3.18 -2.58 -12.70
CA GLU A 89 3.51 -3.14 -14.02
C GLU A 89 4.94 -3.71 -14.01
N ALA A 90 5.92 -2.95 -13.55
CA ALA A 90 7.30 -3.43 -13.43
C ALA A 90 7.42 -4.68 -12.56
N ILE A 91 6.65 -4.77 -11.47
CA ILE A 91 6.62 -5.96 -10.61
C ILE A 91 5.98 -7.14 -11.35
N SER A 92 4.82 -6.93 -11.94
CA SER A 92 4.03 -7.99 -12.58
C SER A 92 4.77 -8.57 -13.79
N SER A 93 5.36 -7.73 -14.62
CA SER A 93 6.15 -8.15 -15.79
C SER A 93 7.41 -8.91 -15.36
N TYR A 94 8.14 -8.43 -14.34
CA TYR A 94 9.34 -9.13 -13.86
C TYR A 94 9.03 -10.52 -13.30
N ILE A 95 7.92 -10.65 -12.54
CA ILE A 95 7.46 -11.96 -12.05
C ILE A 95 7.05 -12.86 -13.23
N GLY A 96 6.35 -12.32 -14.22
CA GLY A 96 5.94 -13.06 -15.41
C GLY A 96 7.12 -13.60 -16.23
N GLU A 97 8.21 -12.84 -16.32
CA GLU A 97 9.41 -13.21 -17.08
C GLU A 97 10.35 -14.14 -16.31
N THR A 98 10.54 -13.91 -15.01
CA THR A 98 11.60 -14.58 -14.23
C THR A 98 11.08 -15.62 -13.24
N GLY A 99 9.81 -15.52 -12.84
CA GLY A 99 9.21 -16.34 -11.77
C GLY A 99 9.58 -15.92 -10.34
N TYR A 100 10.35 -14.85 -10.16
CA TYR A 100 10.80 -14.38 -8.83
C TYR A 100 10.37 -12.94 -8.54
N MET A 101 10.31 -12.58 -7.26
CA MET A 101 10.02 -11.22 -6.83
C MET A 101 11.18 -10.28 -7.19
N PRO A 102 10.92 -9.13 -7.86
CA PRO A 102 11.99 -8.18 -8.19
C PRO A 102 12.58 -7.52 -6.95
N SER A 103 13.88 -7.24 -6.99
CA SER A 103 14.51 -6.31 -6.07
C SER A 103 14.17 -4.86 -6.44
N VAL A 104 14.38 -3.92 -5.51
CA VAL A 104 14.24 -2.48 -5.80
C VAL A 104 15.09 -2.05 -6.98
N ASN A 105 16.29 -2.63 -7.17
CA ASN A 105 17.14 -2.30 -8.31
C ASN A 105 16.52 -2.72 -9.65
N ASN A 106 15.81 -3.85 -9.68
CA ASN A 106 15.08 -4.27 -10.88
C ASN A 106 13.95 -3.29 -11.20
N ILE A 107 13.21 -2.85 -10.17
CA ILE A 107 12.13 -1.87 -10.33
C ILE A 107 12.68 -0.51 -10.80
N VAL A 108 13.81 -0.05 -10.25
CA VAL A 108 14.52 1.17 -10.73
C VAL A 108 14.88 1.03 -12.20
N ALA A 109 15.47 -0.11 -12.59
CA ALA A 109 15.91 -0.34 -13.96
C ALA A 109 14.74 -0.28 -14.95
N ALA A 110 13.58 -0.83 -14.57
CA ALA A 110 12.36 -0.86 -15.37
C ALA A 110 11.61 0.49 -15.42
N THR A 111 11.46 1.15 -14.27
CA THR A 111 10.61 2.36 -14.15
C THR A 111 11.36 3.67 -14.38
N LYS A 112 12.70 3.66 -14.30
CA LYS A 112 13.56 4.86 -14.23
C LYS A 112 13.23 5.78 -13.05
N PHE A 113 12.63 5.22 -12.00
CA PHE A 113 12.40 5.94 -10.75
C PHE A 113 13.62 5.91 -9.86
N SER A 114 13.79 6.95 -9.05
CA SER A 114 14.83 6.91 -8.02
C SER A 114 14.52 5.81 -6.99
N ARG A 115 15.57 5.25 -6.38
CA ARG A 115 15.40 4.30 -5.27
C ARG A 115 14.57 4.89 -4.14
N THR A 116 14.77 6.19 -3.84
CA THR A 116 14.02 6.92 -2.82
C THR A 116 12.54 6.98 -3.14
N THR A 117 12.17 7.28 -4.39
CA THR A 117 10.78 7.31 -4.86
C THR A 117 10.12 5.95 -4.70
N ILE A 118 10.81 4.87 -5.11
CA ILE A 118 10.28 3.50 -4.98
C ILE A 118 10.14 3.11 -3.50
N HIS A 119 11.16 3.34 -2.68
CA HIS A 119 11.11 3.01 -1.25
C HIS A 119 10.00 3.78 -0.54
N LYS A 120 9.87 5.08 -0.81
CA LYS A 120 8.78 5.92 -0.29
C LYS A 120 7.43 5.31 -0.68
N HIS A 121 7.25 5.00 -1.97
CA HIS A 121 6.00 4.45 -2.47
C HIS A 121 5.65 3.11 -1.82
N LEU A 122 6.60 2.15 -1.80
CA LEU A 122 6.38 0.83 -1.20
C LEU A 122 6.13 0.89 0.31
N LYS A 123 6.68 1.89 1.02
CA LYS A 123 6.45 2.08 2.45
C LYS A 123 5.11 2.75 2.75
N GLU A 124 4.71 3.73 1.94
CA GLU A 124 3.58 4.61 2.23
C GLU A 124 2.30 4.23 1.47
N PHE A 125 2.35 3.33 0.49
CA PHE A 125 1.19 3.08 -0.40
C PHE A 125 -0.08 2.69 0.37
N SER A 126 0.04 1.89 1.43
CA SER A 126 -1.11 1.42 2.22
C SER A 126 -1.78 2.53 3.02
N SER A 127 -1.06 3.61 3.30
CA SER A 127 -1.53 4.79 4.03
C SER A 127 -2.12 5.86 3.10
N SER A 128 -2.02 5.68 1.78
CA SER A 128 -2.58 6.62 0.80
C SER A 128 -4.11 6.54 0.75
N PRO A 129 -4.86 7.66 0.82
CA PRO A 129 -6.30 7.66 0.61
C PRO A 129 -6.71 7.07 -0.76
N LEU A 130 -5.86 7.22 -1.77
CA LEU A 130 -6.09 6.67 -3.11
C LEU A 130 -6.05 5.13 -3.12
N TYR A 131 -5.27 4.52 -2.23
CA TYR A 131 -5.25 3.07 -2.06
C TYR A 131 -6.58 2.55 -1.51
N THR A 132 -7.21 3.26 -0.57
CA THR A 132 -8.55 2.92 -0.08
C THR A 132 -9.58 2.98 -1.20
N VAL A 133 -9.49 3.98 -2.08
CA VAL A 133 -10.35 4.09 -3.27
C VAL A 133 -10.12 2.91 -4.22
N GLN A 134 -8.87 2.50 -4.46
CA GLN A 134 -8.57 1.32 -5.28
C GLN A 134 -9.13 0.03 -4.66
N GLN A 135 -9.01 -0.16 -3.35
CA GLN A 135 -9.65 -1.29 -2.67
C GLN A 135 -11.17 -1.28 -2.84
N ALA A 136 -11.82 -0.10 -2.74
CA ALA A 136 -13.24 0.02 -2.98
C ALA A 136 -13.62 -0.37 -4.42
N LYS A 137 -12.84 0.06 -5.42
CA LYS A 137 -13.01 -0.36 -6.83
C LYS A 137 -12.90 -1.87 -6.99
N LEU A 138 -11.93 -2.51 -6.33
CA LEU A 138 -11.79 -3.98 -6.32
C LEU A 138 -12.98 -4.68 -5.65
N ARG A 139 -13.53 -4.10 -4.58
CA ARG A 139 -14.75 -4.62 -3.95
C ARG A 139 -15.96 -4.50 -4.86
N LEU A 140 -16.09 -3.42 -5.63
CA LEU A 140 -17.19 -3.24 -6.58
C LEU A 140 -17.13 -4.24 -7.75
N ILE A 141 -15.93 -4.59 -8.23
CA ILE A 141 -15.81 -5.57 -9.34
C ILE A 141 -15.94 -7.02 -8.86
N LYS A 142 -15.88 -7.27 -7.54
CA LYS A 142 -16.00 -8.61 -6.94
C LYS A 142 -17.21 -9.37 -7.50
N ASP A 143 -18.37 -8.73 -7.58
CA ASP A 143 -19.60 -9.37 -8.03
C ASP A 143 -19.52 -9.83 -9.49
N ARG A 144 -18.82 -9.06 -10.34
CA ARG A 144 -18.55 -9.46 -11.73
C ARG A 144 -17.58 -10.64 -11.83
N VAL A 145 -16.58 -10.69 -10.94
CA VAL A 145 -15.66 -11.84 -10.87
C VAL A 145 -16.43 -13.08 -10.43
N ILE A 146 -17.28 -12.98 -9.39
CA ILE A 146 -18.13 -14.07 -8.93
C ILE A 146 -19.06 -14.56 -10.05
N ALA A 147 -19.72 -13.65 -10.78
CA ALA A 147 -20.56 -14.03 -11.91
C ALA A 147 -19.80 -14.80 -13.00
N LYS A 148 -18.53 -14.43 -13.28
CA LYS A 148 -17.67 -15.20 -14.19
C LYS A 148 -17.32 -16.58 -13.63
N VAL A 149 -17.01 -16.69 -12.33
CA VAL A 149 -16.76 -17.97 -11.65
C VAL A 149 -17.99 -18.89 -11.75
N VAL A 150 -19.19 -18.36 -11.48
CA VAL A 150 -20.46 -19.09 -11.63
C VAL A 150 -20.66 -19.57 -13.07
N LYS A 151 -20.43 -18.69 -14.06
CA LYS A 151 -20.52 -19.08 -15.46
C LYS A 151 -19.57 -20.22 -15.81
N MET A 152 -18.33 -20.17 -15.34
CA MET A 152 -17.34 -21.24 -15.54
C MET A 152 -17.72 -22.55 -14.84
N ALA A 153 -18.40 -22.46 -13.69
CA ALA A 153 -18.86 -23.64 -12.95
C ALA A 153 -20.04 -24.35 -13.62
N ILE A 154 -20.97 -23.59 -14.22
CA ILE A 154 -22.26 -24.11 -14.70
C ILE A 154 -22.29 -24.39 -16.20
N VAL A 155 -21.58 -23.62 -17.04
CA VAL A 155 -21.71 -23.70 -18.51
C VAL A 155 -20.74 -24.74 -19.10
N GLY A 156 -21.24 -25.53 -20.05
CA GLY A 156 -20.45 -26.54 -20.76
C GLY A 156 -20.23 -27.80 -19.90
N GLU A 157 -19.00 -28.33 -19.89
CA GLU A 157 -18.62 -29.47 -19.05
C GLU A 157 -18.51 -29.12 -17.55
N GLY A 158 -18.50 -27.82 -17.21
CA GLY A 158 -18.41 -27.31 -15.84
C GLY A 158 -17.00 -27.42 -15.25
N ASN A 159 -16.45 -26.32 -14.76
CA ASN A 159 -15.16 -26.31 -14.09
C ASN A 159 -15.34 -26.55 -12.58
N VAL A 160 -15.00 -27.76 -12.11
CA VAL A 160 -15.11 -28.16 -10.69
C VAL A 160 -14.30 -27.25 -9.76
N LYS A 161 -13.16 -26.71 -10.19
CA LYS A 161 -12.36 -25.76 -9.38
C LYS A 161 -13.08 -24.42 -9.23
N ALA A 162 -13.78 -23.97 -10.27
CA ALA A 162 -14.59 -22.76 -10.21
C ALA A 162 -15.83 -22.96 -9.30
N ALA A 163 -16.48 -24.11 -9.39
CA ALA A 163 -17.59 -24.47 -8.49
C ALA A 163 -17.14 -24.50 -7.02
N ARG A 164 -16.00 -25.13 -6.73
CA ARG A 164 -15.38 -25.13 -5.40
C ARG A 164 -15.09 -23.71 -4.90
N LEU A 165 -14.44 -22.87 -5.72
CA LEU A 165 -14.16 -21.48 -5.34
C LEU A 165 -15.44 -20.68 -5.05
N PHE A 166 -16.52 -20.91 -5.79
CA PHE A 166 -17.81 -20.29 -5.52
C PHE A 166 -18.38 -20.71 -4.15
N PHE A 167 -18.39 -22.00 -3.84
CA PHE A 167 -18.84 -22.49 -2.54
C PHE A 167 -17.94 -22.03 -1.37
N GLU A 168 -16.62 -21.87 -1.59
CA GLU A 168 -15.70 -21.27 -0.61
C GLU A 168 -16.09 -19.80 -0.35
N LEU A 169 -16.43 -19.04 -1.40
CA LEU A 169 -16.86 -17.65 -1.29
C LEU A 169 -18.23 -17.47 -0.64
N MET A 170 -19.14 -18.43 -0.81
CA MET A 170 -20.47 -18.43 -0.18
C MET A 170 -20.44 -18.91 1.28
N GLY A 171 -19.29 -19.41 1.74
CA GLY A 171 -19.16 -20.00 3.08
C GLY A 171 -19.72 -21.42 3.19
N ASP A 172 -20.17 -22.01 2.07
CA ASP A 172 -20.73 -23.36 1.98
C ASP A 172 -19.66 -24.44 2.16
N LEU A 173 -18.39 -24.12 1.90
CA LEU A 173 -17.24 -24.99 2.22
C LEU A 173 -16.64 -24.71 3.60
N GLY A 174 -17.19 -23.72 4.31
CA GLY A 174 -16.92 -23.44 5.71
C GLY A 174 -15.50 -23.00 6.02
N ASN A 175 -15.37 -22.39 7.19
CA ASN A 175 -14.15 -22.37 7.97
C ASN A 175 -13.73 -23.80 8.39
N GLN A 176 -13.57 -24.71 7.44
CA GLN A 176 -12.77 -25.90 7.64
C GLN A 176 -11.30 -25.47 7.53
N GLN A 177 -10.85 -24.71 8.54
CA GLN A 177 -9.53 -25.02 9.06
C GLN A 177 -9.48 -26.54 9.22
N PRO A 178 -8.38 -27.22 8.88
CA PRO A 178 -8.07 -28.47 9.53
C PRO A 178 -7.95 -28.17 11.02
N SER A 179 -9.10 -28.20 11.68
CA SER A 179 -9.27 -28.17 13.11
C SER A 179 -8.91 -29.58 13.58
N ASN A 180 -7.62 -29.87 13.62
CA ASN A 180 -6.89 -30.13 14.86
C ASN A 180 -7.20 -29.17 16.04
N ASN A 181 -8.41 -28.57 16.16
CA ASN A 181 -8.86 -28.00 17.42
C ASN A 181 -9.34 -29.14 18.33
N ILE A 182 -8.36 -29.89 18.82
CA ILE A 182 -8.33 -30.27 20.23
C ILE A 182 -8.05 -28.96 21.00
N LYS A 183 -9.03 -28.04 20.99
CA LYS A 183 -9.03 -26.80 21.80
C LYS A 183 -10.31 -26.65 22.59
N THR A 184 -11.12 -27.70 22.69
CA THR A 184 -11.70 -28.06 23.98
C THR A 184 -10.63 -28.84 24.73
N GLN A 185 -9.70 -28.12 25.37
CA GLN A 185 -9.06 -28.65 26.56
C GLN A 185 -10.19 -28.84 27.56
N ASN A 186 -10.79 -30.02 27.51
CA ASN A 186 -11.59 -30.55 28.58
C ASN A 186 -10.64 -30.63 29.79
N ASN A 187 -10.65 -29.60 30.65
CA ASN A 187 -9.89 -29.54 31.90
C ASN A 187 -10.48 -30.50 32.94
N TYR A 188 -10.68 -31.75 32.52
CA TYR A 188 -11.11 -32.83 33.38
C TYR A 188 -10.29 -34.08 33.12
N ILE A 189 -10.01 -34.81 34.18
CA ILE A 189 -9.41 -36.13 34.12
C ILE A 189 -10.56 -37.13 34.30
N GLN A 190 -10.70 -38.10 33.38
CA GLN A 190 -11.68 -39.17 33.52
C GLN A 190 -10.99 -40.51 33.76
N ILE A 191 -11.32 -41.17 34.87
CA ILE A 191 -10.79 -42.51 35.22
C ILE A 191 -11.98 -43.41 35.56
N ASN A 192 -12.14 -44.53 34.84
CA ASN A 192 -13.21 -45.51 35.06
C ASN A 192 -14.61 -44.90 35.20
N GLY A 193 -14.96 -43.94 34.32
CA GLY A 193 -16.28 -43.30 34.33
C GLY A 193 -16.46 -42.16 35.35
N LYS A 194 -15.47 -41.88 36.20
CA LYS A 194 -15.48 -40.72 37.11
C LYS A 194 -14.75 -39.54 36.48
N VAL A 195 -15.40 -38.38 36.48
CA VAL A 195 -14.88 -37.12 35.91
C VAL A 195 -14.41 -36.20 37.03
N LEU A 196 -13.13 -35.85 37.02
CA LEU A 196 -12.51 -34.87 37.91
C LEU A 196 -12.29 -33.57 37.13
N SER A 197 -13.21 -32.61 37.25
CA SER A 197 -13.09 -31.27 36.64
C SER A 197 -12.66 -30.21 37.66
N GLN A 198 -12.33 -29.01 37.17
CA GLN A 198 -12.03 -27.85 38.03
C GLN A 198 -13.20 -27.52 38.96
N GLU A 199 -14.46 -27.65 38.51
CA GLU A 199 -15.62 -27.43 39.36
C GLU A 199 -15.73 -28.48 40.46
N THR A 200 -15.45 -29.76 40.14
CA THR A 200 -15.43 -30.83 41.13
C THR A 200 -14.38 -30.57 42.20
N VAL A 201 -13.17 -30.13 41.83
CA VAL A 201 -12.08 -29.83 42.78
C VAL A 201 -12.44 -28.67 43.73
N GLN A 202 -13.15 -27.65 43.23
CA GLN A 202 -13.58 -26.51 44.06
C GLN A 202 -14.63 -26.89 45.11
N GLN A 203 -15.34 -28.00 44.91
CA GLN A 203 -16.37 -28.50 45.84
C GLN A 203 -15.82 -29.47 46.88
N LEU A 204 -14.54 -29.86 46.78
CA LEU A 204 -13.89 -30.75 47.74
C LEU A 204 -13.47 -29.99 49.00
N ASN A 205 -13.53 -30.66 50.15
CA ASN A 205 -12.99 -30.11 51.38
C ASN A 205 -11.45 -30.30 51.44
N ALA A 206 -10.81 -29.59 52.38
CA ALA A 206 -9.34 -29.58 52.48
C ALA A 206 -8.74 -30.98 52.69
N GLU A 207 -9.44 -31.86 53.40
CA GLU A 207 -9.00 -33.22 53.67
C GLU A 207 -9.00 -34.09 52.41
N GLN A 208 -10.03 -33.96 51.57
CA GLN A 208 -10.16 -34.65 50.29
C GLN A 208 -9.11 -34.20 49.25
N ILE A 209 -8.80 -32.91 49.22
CA ILE A 209 -7.74 -32.36 48.36
C ILE A 209 -6.38 -32.96 48.75
N LEU A 210 -6.10 -33.03 50.06
CA LEU A 210 -4.85 -33.57 50.60
C LEU A 210 -4.68 -35.06 50.25
N GLN A 211 -5.77 -35.83 50.27
CA GLN A 211 -5.76 -37.23 49.84
C GLN A 211 -5.41 -37.37 48.35
N ILE A 212 -6.00 -36.53 47.48
CA ILE A 212 -5.70 -36.55 46.03
C ILE A 212 -4.23 -36.19 45.78
N GLU A 213 -3.71 -35.15 46.44
CA GLU A 213 -2.30 -34.77 46.30
C GLU A 213 -1.34 -35.88 46.73
N ASN A 214 -1.65 -36.58 47.83
CA ASN A 214 -0.82 -37.66 48.33
C ASN A 214 -0.77 -38.83 47.33
N ILE A 215 -1.90 -39.21 46.74
CA ILE A 215 -1.97 -40.27 45.72
C ILE A 215 -1.13 -39.91 44.49
N LEU A 216 -1.20 -38.66 44.04
CA LEU A 216 -0.43 -38.18 42.89
C LEU A 216 1.08 -38.14 43.19
N LYS A 217 1.48 -37.74 44.41
CA LYS A 217 2.89 -37.70 44.83
C LYS A 217 3.51 -39.09 44.98
N THR A 218 2.76 -40.09 45.44
CA THR A 218 3.26 -41.47 45.63
C THR A 218 3.54 -42.24 44.33
N THR A 219 3.15 -41.71 43.17
CA THR A 219 3.28 -42.39 41.87
C THR A 219 4.42 -41.84 41.00
N THR A 220 5.32 -41.04 41.60
CA THR A 220 6.57 -40.52 41.01
C THR A 220 7.75 -41.01 41.81
#